data_AF-A0A7V3LJI4-F1
#
_entry.id   AF-A0A7V3LJI4-F1
#
_cell.length_a   1.000
_cell.length_b   1.000
_cell.length_c   1.000
_cell.angle_alpha   90.00
_cell.angle_beta   90.00
_cell.angle_gamma   90.00
#
_symmetry.space_group_name_H-M   'P 1'
#
loop_
_entity.id
_entity.type
_entity.pdbx_description
1 polymer ?
#
loop_
_entity_poly.entity_id
_entity_poly.type
_entity_poly.pdbx_seq_one_letter_code
_entity_poly.pdbx_strand_id
1 'polypeptide(L)'
;DPEKCRGNKMCIAACPFDNVIYFNDTLNIAQKCTFCAHLLDDGWPEPRCVDACPTGAFTFGDEDDPKIKELIAKAELLKPELAHLKPRVYYIGLPKKFIAGAVYDQVEDLCLEGAVVTATDLASGEQFTTTTDDYGDFWLRGLKDSVYTLLIEKPGYLPEKVGPVDVTEKDINVGDIPMWKA
;
A
#
# COMPACT_ATOMS: atom_id res chain seq x y z
N ASP A 1 4.14 31.67 3.01
CA ASP A 1 4.93 32.88 3.32
C ASP A 1 4.87 33.10 4.83
N PRO A 2 6.00 32.90 5.54
CA PRO A 2 6.07 33.06 6.99
C PRO A 2 5.71 34.47 7.47
N GLU A 3 6.07 35.53 6.73
CA GLU A 3 5.84 36.91 7.13
C GLU A 3 4.40 37.37 6.88
N LYS A 4 3.74 36.80 5.85
CA LYS A 4 2.34 37.10 5.55
C LYS A 4 1.35 36.23 6.32
N CYS A 5 1.80 35.14 6.94
CA CYS A 5 0.92 34.31 7.75
C CYS A 5 0.37 35.13 8.94
N ARG A 6 -0.93 34.97 9.21
CA ARG A 6 -1.64 35.68 10.30
C ARG A 6 -2.28 34.73 11.30
N GLY A 7 -1.91 33.46 11.26
CA GLY A 7 -2.37 32.45 12.21
C GLY A 7 -3.86 32.07 12.11
N ASN A 8 -4.53 32.38 11.00
CA ASN A 8 -5.98 32.14 10.84
C ASN A 8 -6.40 30.66 10.67
N LYS A 9 -5.44 29.75 10.55
CA LYS A 9 -5.62 28.28 10.42
C LYS A 9 -6.49 27.80 9.24
N MET A 10 -6.96 28.69 8.35
CA MET A 10 -7.80 28.31 7.20
C MET A 10 -7.09 27.37 6.23
N CYS A 11 -5.78 27.54 6.04
CA CYS A 11 -4.98 26.66 5.20
C CYS A 11 -4.94 25.20 5.70
N ILE A 12 -4.99 24.99 7.02
CA ILE A 12 -5.00 23.65 7.63
C ILE A 12 -6.30 22.94 7.25
N ALA A 13 -7.44 23.62 7.39
CA ALA A 13 -8.75 23.07 7.02
C ALA A 13 -8.93 22.91 5.50
N ALA A 14 -8.28 23.74 4.70
CA ALA A 14 -8.37 23.68 3.24
C ALA A 14 -7.53 22.57 2.61
N CYS A 15 -6.53 22.02 3.32
CA CYS A 15 -5.67 21.00 2.77
C CYS A 15 -6.37 19.63 2.79
N PRO A 16 -6.49 18.92 1.65
CA PRO A 16 -7.15 17.62 1.59
C PRO A 16 -6.23 16.45 1.99
N PHE A 17 -4.96 16.73 2.27
CA PHE A 17 -4.01 15.77 2.80
C PHE A 17 -3.97 15.89 4.32
N ASP A 18 -4.10 14.75 4.98
CA ASP A 18 -4.19 14.71 6.43
C ASP A 18 -2.85 15.05 7.06
N ASN A 19 -2.88 15.95 8.05
CA ASN A 19 -1.73 16.28 8.89
C ASN A 19 -0.49 16.79 8.12
N VAL A 20 -0.63 17.45 6.97
CA VAL A 20 0.54 18.00 6.25
C VAL A 20 0.87 19.46 6.59
N ILE A 21 -0.08 20.20 7.17
CA ILE A 21 0.11 21.56 7.67
C ILE A 21 -0.11 21.55 9.18
N TYR A 22 0.91 21.95 9.92
CA TYR A 22 0.89 22.03 11.38
C TYR A 22 0.86 23.48 11.82
N PHE A 23 0.26 23.74 12.98
CA PHE A 23 0.25 25.07 13.56
C PHE A 23 1.36 25.22 14.61
N ASN A 24 2.13 26.30 14.52
CA ASN A 24 3.12 26.66 15.52
C ASN A 24 2.54 27.78 16.40
N ASP A 25 2.15 27.42 17.63
CA ASP A 25 1.53 28.37 18.57
C ASP A 25 2.51 29.46 19.04
N THR A 26 3.80 29.15 19.17
CA THR A 26 4.81 30.13 19.60
C THR A 26 5.02 31.23 18.57
N LEU A 27 5.08 30.87 17.29
CA LEU A 27 5.27 31.81 16.18
C LEU A 27 3.95 32.36 15.63
N ASN A 28 2.81 31.79 16.04
CA ASN A 28 1.47 32.10 15.52
C ASN A 28 1.37 31.96 13.99
N ILE A 29 2.01 30.93 13.42
CA ILE A 29 2.01 30.65 11.97
C ILE A 29 1.71 29.19 11.67
N ALA A 30 1.15 28.93 10.48
CA ALA A 30 1.06 27.59 9.93
C ALA A 30 2.36 27.21 9.20
N GLN A 31 2.86 26.01 9.44
CA GLN A 31 4.09 25.46 8.87
C GLN A 31 3.79 24.13 8.17
N LYS A 32 4.57 23.80 7.14
CA LYS A 32 4.44 22.56 6.37
C LYS A 32 5.78 22.23 5.72
N CYS A 33 5.86 21.10 5.02
CA CYS A 33 7.03 20.80 4.19
C CYS A 33 7.32 21.95 3.20
N THR A 34 8.57 22.39 3.19
CA THR A 34 9.13 23.40 2.27
C THR A 34 10.00 22.76 1.19
N PHE A 35 10.03 21.42 1.13
CA PHE A 35 10.90 20.64 0.25
C PHE A 35 12.39 21.00 0.38
N CYS A 36 12.78 21.48 1.57
CA CYS A 36 14.12 21.99 1.83
C CYS A 36 14.56 23.10 0.85
N ALA A 37 13.64 23.92 0.33
CA ALA A 37 13.93 24.94 -0.69
C ALA A 37 15.18 25.78 -0.37
N HIS A 38 15.33 26.28 0.86
CA HIS A 38 16.53 27.00 1.31
C HIS A 38 17.87 26.29 1.04
N LEU A 39 17.93 24.96 1.11
CA LEU A 39 19.15 24.20 0.82
C LEU A 39 19.34 24.01 -0.68
N LEU A 40 18.25 23.70 -1.39
CA LEU A 40 18.26 23.50 -2.84
C LEU A 40 18.68 24.80 -3.56
N ASP A 41 18.14 25.94 -3.11
CA ASP A 41 18.49 27.27 -3.63
C ASP A 41 19.95 27.64 -3.32
N ASP A 42 20.53 27.10 -2.25
CA ASP A 42 21.95 27.23 -1.87
C ASP A 42 22.86 26.20 -2.57
N GLY A 43 22.34 25.40 -3.52
CA GLY A 43 23.11 24.46 -4.33
C GLY A 43 23.26 23.06 -3.75
N TRP A 44 22.51 22.70 -2.71
CA TRP A 44 22.44 21.30 -2.28
C TRP A 44 21.74 20.44 -3.32
N PRO A 45 22.22 19.19 -3.53
CA PRO A 45 21.69 18.32 -4.58
C PRO A 45 20.30 17.77 -4.26
N GLU A 46 19.93 17.62 -2.98
CA GLU A 46 18.67 16.98 -2.58
C GLU A 46 18.17 17.39 -1.18
N PRO A 47 16.87 17.20 -0.87
CA PRO A 47 16.30 17.45 0.44
C PRO A 47 16.84 16.54 1.54
N ARG A 48 16.78 17.00 2.80
CA ARG A 48 17.29 16.26 3.98
C ARG A 48 16.69 14.87 4.17
N CYS A 49 15.42 14.66 3.82
CA CYS A 49 14.80 13.34 3.94
C CYS A 49 15.38 12.31 2.96
N VAL A 50 15.89 12.77 1.81
CA VAL A 50 16.53 11.93 0.79
C VAL A 50 17.95 11.60 1.24
N ASP A 51 18.73 12.63 1.54
CA ASP A 51 20.13 12.55 2.02
C ASP A 51 20.27 11.66 3.26
N ALA A 52 19.35 11.78 4.22
CA ALA A 52 19.41 11.02 5.46
C ALA A 52 18.94 9.56 5.33
N CYS A 53 18.40 9.12 4.19
CA CYS A 53 17.74 7.82 4.06
C CYS A 53 18.77 6.69 3.89
N PRO A 54 18.93 5.78 4.88
CA PRO A 54 19.92 4.70 4.78
C PRO A 54 19.51 3.58 3.82
N THR A 55 18.22 3.45 3.52
CA THR A 55 17.66 2.38 2.68
C THR A 55 17.51 2.77 1.21
N GLY A 56 17.69 4.05 0.87
CA GLY A 56 17.43 4.55 -0.48
C GLY A 56 15.94 4.56 -0.87
N ALA A 57 15.04 4.70 0.10
CA ALA A 57 13.59 4.69 -0.14
C ALA A 57 13.07 5.94 -0.87
N PHE A 58 13.82 7.05 -0.85
CA PHE A 58 13.44 8.28 -1.53
C PHE A 58 14.31 8.51 -2.76
N THR A 59 13.71 9.02 -3.83
CA THR A 59 14.43 9.54 -5.00
C THR A 59 13.91 10.94 -5.29
N PHE A 60 14.83 11.88 -5.49
CA PHE A 60 14.53 13.27 -5.82
C PHE A 60 15.13 13.64 -7.17
N GLY A 61 14.43 14.48 -7.92
CA GLY A 61 14.90 15.00 -9.21
C GLY A 61 13.78 15.69 -9.98
N ASP A 62 14.16 16.29 -11.09
CA ASP A 62 13.23 16.98 -11.99
C ASP A 62 12.33 16.00 -12.73
N GLU A 63 11.07 16.37 -12.93
CA GLU A 63 10.11 15.59 -13.73
C GLU A 63 10.59 15.37 -15.17
N ASP A 64 11.54 16.18 -15.66
CA ASP A 64 12.10 16.07 -17.00
C ASP A 64 13.22 15.03 -17.15
N ASP A 65 13.84 14.63 -16.04
CA ASP A 65 14.90 13.63 -16.02
C ASP A 65 14.35 12.25 -16.47
N PRO A 66 15.01 11.56 -17.42
CA PRO A 66 14.56 10.26 -17.92
C PRO A 66 14.36 9.19 -16.84
N LYS A 67 15.24 9.16 -15.82
CA LYS A 67 15.15 8.22 -14.70
C LYS A 67 13.95 8.53 -13.83
N ILE A 68 13.70 9.81 -13.55
CA ILE A 68 12.52 10.23 -12.77
C ILE A 68 11.23 9.94 -13.53
N LYS A 69 11.19 10.19 -14.86
CA LYS A 69 10.06 9.80 -15.73
C LYS A 69 9.76 8.31 -15.66
N GLU A 70 10.79 7.46 -15.71
CA GLU A 70 10.62 6.01 -15.61
C GLU A 70 10.05 5.58 -14.25
N LEU A 71 10.53 6.21 -13.15
CA LEU A 71 10.02 5.92 -11.81
C LEU A 71 8.57 6.37 -11.64
N ILE A 72 8.22 7.57 -12.13
CA ILE A 72 6.84 8.09 -12.09
C ILE A 72 5.90 7.17 -12.87
N ALA A 73 6.33 6.62 -14.02
CA ALA A 73 5.52 5.71 -14.82
C ALA A 73 5.16 4.40 -14.08
N LYS A 74 5.94 3.99 -13.07
CA LYS A 74 5.72 2.80 -12.23
C LYS A 74 5.07 3.13 -10.89
N ALA A 75 4.82 4.41 -10.61
CA ALA A 75 4.38 4.88 -9.31
C ALA A 75 2.89 5.23 -9.30
N GLU A 76 2.34 5.35 -8.10
CA GLU A 76 0.96 5.71 -7.82
C GLU A 76 0.91 6.97 -6.94
N LEU A 77 -0.24 7.66 -6.94
CA LEU A 77 -0.50 8.75 -6.00
C LEU A 77 -1.05 8.20 -4.70
N LEU A 78 -0.69 8.81 -3.57
CA LEU A 78 -1.21 8.42 -2.25
C LEU A 78 -2.74 8.49 -2.16
N LYS A 79 -3.32 9.52 -2.78
CA LYS A 79 -4.77 9.78 -2.87
C LYS A 79 -5.15 9.96 -4.34
N PRO A 80 -5.34 8.87 -5.12
CA PRO A 80 -5.63 8.96 -6.56
C PRO A 80 -6.86 9.79 -6.90
N GLU A 81 -7.87 9.82 -6.02
CA GLU A 81 -9.07 10.65 -6.12
C GLU A 81 -8.76 12.17 -6.14
N LEU A 82 -7.60 12.56 -5.62
CA LEU A 82 -7.09 13.94 -5.63
C LEU A 82 -6.14 14.24 -6.78
N ALA A 83 -6.04 13.37 -7.81
CA ALA A 83 -5.13 13.55 -8.94
C ALA A 83 -5.29 14.90 -9.67
N HIS A 84 -6.49 15.48 -9.65
CA HIS A 84 -6.77 16.80 -10.22
C HIS A 84 -5.94 17.94 -9.59
N LEU A 85 -5.45 17.76 -8.36
CA LEU A 85 -4.54 18.69 -7.66
C LEU A 85 -3.08 18.56 -8.11
N LYS A 86 -2.77 17.57 -8.95
CA LYS A 86 -1.44 17.32 -9.53
C LYS A 86 -0.30 17.28 -8.49
N PRO A 87 -0.41 16.47 -7.41
CA PRO A 87 0.68 16.30 -6.45
C PRO A 87 1.96 15.79 -7.13
N ARG A 88 3.12 16.16 -6.57
CA ARG A 88 4.47 15.84 -7.10
C ARG A 88 5.27 14.85 -6.24
N VAL A 89 4.57 14.15 -5.35
CA VAL A 89 5.15 13.05 -4.55
C VAL A 89 4.44 11.78 -4.99
N TYR A 90 5.21 10.83 -5.47
CA TYR A 90 4.76 9.56 -6.03
C TYR A 90 5.28 8.40 -5.18
N TYR A 91 4.55 7.30 -5.16
CA TYR A 91 4.84 6.14 -4.33
C TYR A 91 4.93 4.87 -5.17
N ILE A 92 5.99 4.09 -4.98
CA ILE A 92 6.14 2.77 -5.59
C ILE A 92 5.89 1.74 -4.49
N GLY A 93 5.00 0.77 -4.74
CA GLY A 93 4.68 -0.27 -3.78
C GLY A 93 3.80 0.21 -2.63
N LEU A 94 2.81 1.08 -2.89
CA LEU A 94 1.78 1.38 -1.89
C LEU A 94 1.14 0.07 -1.39
N PRO A 95 1.05 -0.14 -0.07
CA PRO A 95 0.36 -1.30 0.47
C PRO A 95 -1.07 -1.34 -0.03
N LYS A 96 -1.45 -2.47 -0.64
CA LYS A 96 -2.81 -2.79 -1.07
C LYS A 96 -3.35 -3.91 -0.18
N LYS A 97 -4.67 -4.08 -0.18
CA LYS A 97 -5.30 -5.11 0.65
C LYS A 97 -4.76 -6.49 0.32
N PHE A 98 -4.67 -7.34 1.33
CA PHE A 98 -4.33 -8.74 1.15
C PHE A 98 -5.21 -9.68 1.98
N ILE A 99 -5.33 -10.92 1.48
CA ILE A 99 -5.81 -12.06 2.24
C ILE A 99 -4.64 -13.03 2.40
N ALA A 100 -4.39 -13.46 3.63
CA ALA A 100 -3.37 -14.45 3.96
C ALA A 100 -3.99 -15.60 4.77
N GLY A 101 -3.31 -16.74 4.79
CA GLY A 101 -3.68 -17.90 5.58
C GLY A 101 -2.68 -19.04 5.34
N ALA A 102 -2.90 -20.15 6.02
CA ALA A 102 -2.09 -21.36 5.86
C ALA A 102 -2.98 -22.54 5.47
N VAL A 103 -2.44 -23.51 4.75
CA VAL A 103 -3.16 -24.72 4.32
C VAL A 103 -2.39 -25.95 4.76
N TYR A 104 -3.08 -26.90 5.37
CA TYR A 104 -2.47 -28.12 5.90
C TYR A 104 -3.37 -29.36 5.72
N ASP A 105 -2.75 -30.54 5.74
CA ASP A 105 -3.44 -31.82 5.76
C ASP A 105 -3.94 -32.10 7.17
N GLN A 106 -5.24 -32.20 7.35
CA GLN A 106 -5.86 -32.38 8.67
C GLN A 106 -5.51 -33.72 9.34
N VAL A 107 -5.18 -34.75 8.55
CA VAL A 107 -4.93 -36.11 9.03
C VAL A 107 -3.45 -36.33 9.30
N GLU A 108 -2.59 -35.91 8.37
CA GLU A 108 -1.13 -36.06 8.51
C GLU A 108 -0.51 -34.96 9.38
N ASP A 109 -1.24 -33.86 9.63
CA ASP A 109 -0.78 -32.67 10.35
C ASP A 109 0.46 -32.04 9.69
N LEU A 110 0.41 -31.93 8.35
CA LEU A 110 1.51 -31.43 7.52
C LEU A 110 1.07 -30.24 6.66
N CYS A 111 1.92 -29.21 6.60
CA CYS A 111 1.78 -28.08 5.70
C CYS A 111 1.68 -28.52 4.23
N LEU A 112 0.79 -27.90 3.47
CA LEU A 112 0.55 -28.24 2.08
C LEU A 112 1.18 -27.19 1.16
N GLU A 113 2.37 -27.47 0.64
CA GLU A 113 3.02 -26.67 -0.40
C GLU A 113 2.35 -26.82 -1.76
N GLY A 114 2.23 -25.74 -2.53
CA GLY A 114 1.72 -25.77 -3.90
C GLY A 114 0.21 -26.00 -4.03
N ALA A 115 -0.57 -25.82 -2.95
CA ALA A 115 -2.02 -25.71 -3.05
C ALA A 115 -2.36 -24.39 -3.76
N VAL A 116 -3.26 -24.46 -4.75
CA VAL A 116 -3.70 -23.30 -5.51
C VAL A 116 -4.82 -22.62 -4.73
N VAL A 117 -4.64 -21.34 -4.42
CA VAL A 117 -5.64 -20.52 -3.72
C VAL A 117 -6.17 -19.47 -4.69
N THR A 118 -7.46 -19.52 -4.98
CA THR A 118 -8.15 -18.58 -5.87
C THR A 118 -9.16 -17.75 -5.10
N ALA A 119 -8.92 -16.45 -4.98
CA ALA A 119 -9.90 -15.49 -4.51
C ALA A 119 -10.77 -14.99 -5.67
N THR A 120 -12.09 -15.04 -5.51
CA THR A 120 -13.06 -14.45 -6.44
C THR A 120 -13.77 -13.29 -5.75
N ASP A 121 -13.68 -12.10 -6.34
CA ASP A 121 -14.42 -10.92 -5.91
C ASP A 121 -15.92 -11.14 -6.13
N LEU A 122 -16.72 -11.02 -5.08
CA LEU A 122 -18.17 -11.22 -5.15
C LEU A 122 -18.88 -10.11 -5.94
N ALA A 123 -18.29 -8.92 -6.02
CA ALA A 123 -18.90 -7.79 -6.73
C ALA A 123 -18.59 -7.82 -8.23
N SER A 124 -17.32 -8.03 -8.60
CA SER A 124 -16.88 -7.97 -10.00
C SER A 124 -16.71 -9.33 -10.68
N GLY A 125 -16.57 -10.41 -9.92
CA GLY A 125 -16.20 -11.73 -10.43
C GLY A 125 -14.71 -11.86 -10.81
N GLU A 126 -13.89 -10.83 -10.57
CA GLU A 126 -12.45 -10.85 -10.83
C GLU A 126 -11.76 -11.88 -9.92
N GLN A 127 -10.83 -12.63 -10.50
CA GLN A 127 -10.11 -13.70 -9.81
C GLN A 127 -8.65 -13.36 -9.60
N PHE A 128 -8.14 -13.71 -8.42
CA PHE A 128 -6.76 -13.57 -8.01
C PHE A 128 -6.27 -14.92 -7.53
N THR A 129 -5.16 -15.40 -8.09
CA THR A 129 -4.64 -16.73 -7.77
C THR A 129 -3.21 -16.64 -7.24
N THR A 130 -2.91 -17.48 -6.26
CA THR A 130 -1.56 -17.71 -5.75
C THR A 130 -1.40 -19.19 -5.38
N THR A 131 -0.18 -19.58 -4.99
CA THR A 131 0.12 -20.91 -4.46
C THR A 131 0.69 -20.82 -3.06
N THR A 132 0.43 -21.83 -2.24
CA THR A 132 1.04 -21.95 -0.91
C THR A 132 2.53 -22.28 -1.00
N ASP A 133 3.32 -21.78 -0.06
CA ASP A 133 4.75 -22.08 0.09
C ASP A 133 5.02 -23.34 0.93
N ASP A 134 6.28 -23.59 1.30
CA ASP A 134 6.72 -24.76 2.06
C ASP A 134 6.18 -24.81 3.50
N TYR A 135 5.72 -23.69 4.05
CA TYR A 135 4.99 -23.62 5.31
C TYR A 135 3.47 -23.76 5.13
N GLY A 136 3.01 -23.93 3.89
CA GLY A 136 1.58 -23.94 3.56
C GLY A 136 0.98 -22.53 3.54
N ASP A 137 1.79 -21.48 3.71
CA ASP A 137 1.31 -20.10 3.76
C ASP A 137 0.98 -19.59 2.36
N PHE A 138 -0.06 -18.79 2.25
CA PHE A 138 -0.38 -18.05 1.03
C PHE A 138 -0.62 -16.57 1.31
N TRP A 139 -0.36 -15.76 0.28
CA TRP A 139 -0.60 -14.32 0.30
C TRP A 139 -1.24 -13.88 -1.02
N LEU A 140 -2.52 -13.56 -0.98
CA LEU A 140 -3.24 -12.89 -2.08
C LEU A 140 -3.12 -11.38 -1.89
N ARG A 141 -2.15 -10.76 -2.57
CA ARG A 141 -1.84 -9.33 -2.45
C ARG A 141 -2.48 -8.52 -3.57
N GLY A 142 -2.65 -7.21 -3.36
CA GLY A 142 -3.13 -6.32 -4.43
C GLY A 142 -4.64 -6.35 -4.62
N LEU A 143 -5.38 -6.79 -3.61
CA LEU A 143 -6.83 -6.88 -3.66
C LEU A 143 -7.45 -5.48 -3.59
N LYS A 144 -8.64 -5.35 -4.19
CA LYS A 144 -9.48 -4.17 -4.08
C LYS A 144 -10.27 -4.24 -2.78
N ASP A 145 -10.78 -3.10 -2.33
CA ASP A 145 -11.69 -3.03 -1.20
C ASP A 145 -13.02 -3.68 -1.60
N SER A 146 -13.17 -4.97 -1.28
CA SER A 146 -14.34 -5.78 -1.63
C SER A 146 -14.47 -7.00 -0.71
N VAL A 147 -15.46 -7.84 -0.99
CA VAL A 147 -15.71 -9.12 -0.32
C VAL A 147 -15.38 -10.26 -1.29
N TYR A 148 -14.57 -11.21 -0.82
CA TYR A 148 -14.06 -12.31 -1.62
C TYR A 148 -14.56 -13.67 -1.14
N THR A 149 -14.54 -14.66 -2.03
CA THR A 149 -14.57 -16.08 -1.65
C THR A 149 -13.30 -16.75 -2.12
N LEU A 150 -12.74 -17.63 -1.29
CA LEU A 150 -11.53 -18.40 -1.58
C LEU A 150 -11.91 -19.82 -1.98
N LEU A 151 -11.26 -20.35 -3.00
CA LEU A 151 -11.27 -21.76 -3.37
C LEU A 151 -9.83 -22.26 -3.29
N ILE A 152 -9.61 -23.32 -2.53
CA ILE A 152 -8.31 -23.96 -2.31
C ILE A 152 -8.35 -25.34 -2.95
N GLU A 153 -7.42 -25.58 -3.87
CA GLU A 153 -7.36 -26.80 -4.67
C GLU A 153 -5.95 -27.37 -4.67
N LYS A 154 -5.85 -28.69 -4.46
CA LYS A 154 -4.60 -29.43 -4.60
C LYS A 154 -4.89 -30.84 -5.14
N PRO A 155 -4.15 -31.33 -6.14
CA PRO A 155 -4.34 -32.70 -6.63
C PRO A 155 -4.24 -33.74 -5.51
N GLY A 156 -5.22 -34.63 -5.44
CA GLY A 156 -5.32 -35.64 -4.38
C GLY A 156 -6.03 -35.18 -3.11
N TYR A 157 -6.50 -33.93 -3.04
CA TYR A 157 -7.27 -33.38 -1.94
C TYR A 157 -8.67 -32.96 -2.39
N LEU A 158 -9.63 -32.98 -1.45
CA LEU A 158 -10.94 -32.37 -1.64
C LEU A 158 -10.81 -30.84 -1.69
N PRO A 159 -11.44 -30.16 -2.66
CA PRO A 159 -11.42 -28.70 -2.72
C PRO A 159 -12.10 -28.08 -1.50
N GLU A 160 -11.47 -27.04 -0.96
CA GLU A 160 -12.00 -26.30 0.19
C GLU A 160 -12.42 -24.89 -0.20
N LYS A 161 -13.54 -24.44 0.37
CA LYS A 161 -14.08 -23.11 0.11
C LYS A 161 -14.17 -22.31 1.39
N VAL A 162 -13.55 -21.14 1.41
CA VAL A 162 -13.56 -20.21 2.55
C VAL A 162 -14.23 -18.91 2.15
N GLY A 163 -15.09 -18.38 3.01
CA GLY A 163 -15.67 -17.05 2.86
C GLY A 163 -17.15 -16.98 3.26
N PRO A 164 -17.73 -15.78 3.16
CA PRO A 164 -17.15 -14.56 2.61
C PRO A 164 -16.00 -13.98 3.46
N VAL A 165 -15.01 -13.37 2.81
CA VAL A 165 -13.88 -12.68 3.42
C VAL A 165 -13.94 -11.20 3.04
N ASP A 166 -14.26 -10.35 4.01
CA ASP A 166 -14.41 -8.90 3.81
C ASP A 166 -13.08 -8.18 4.07
N VAL A 167 -12.48 -7.62 3.01
CA VAL A 167 -11.22 -6.85 3.10
C VAL A 167 -11.43 -5.35 2.93
N THR A 168 -12.68 -4.86 2.98
CA THR A 168 -13.02 -3.46 2.72
C THR A 168 -12.30 -2.52 3.69
N GLU A 169 -12.24 -2.88 4.98
CA GLU A 169 -11.60 -2.02 5.99
C GLU A 169 -10.14 -2.37 6.24
N LYS A 170 -9.76 -3.65 6.22
CA LYS A 170 -8.45 -4.14 6.66
C LYS A 170 -8.02 -5.39 5.91
N ASP A 171 -6.73 -5.67 5.95
CA ASP A 171 -6.20 -6.96 5.54
C ASP A 171 -6.74 -8.08 6.44
N ILE A 172 -6.91 -9.27 5.87
CA ILE A 172 -7.48 -10.41 6.60
C ILE A 172 -6.52 -11.59 6.57
N ASN A 173 -6.23 -12.13 7.74
CA ASN A 173 -5.70 -13.48 7.87
C ASN A 173 -6.88 -14.44 8.16
N VAL A 174 -7.12 -15.41 7.28
CA VAL A 174 -8.21 -16.40 7.44
C VAL A 174 -7.82 -17.57 8.36
N GLY A 175 -6.57 -17.60 8.84
CA GLY A 175 -6.04 -18.65 9.70
C GLY A 175 -5.67 -19.92 8.93
N ASP A 176 -5.63 -21.01 9.68
CA ASP A 176 -5.25 -22.33 9.15
C ASP A 176 -6.47 -23.01 8.53
N ILE A 177 -6.32 -23.44 7.27
CA ILE A 177 -7.36 -24.08 6.48
C ILE A 177 -7.01 -25.58 6.38
N PRO A 178 -7.76 -26.46 7.05
CA PRO A 178 -7.57 -27.89 6.91
C PRO A 178 -8.06 -28.38 5.55
N MET A 179 -7.33 -29.32 4.95
CA MET A 179 -7.75 -30.09 3.77
C MET A 179 -7.71 -31.59 4.06
N TRP A 180 -8.53 -32.35 3.33
CA TRP A 180 -8.59 -33.81 3.41
C TRP A 180 -8.26 -34.45 2.06
N LYS A 181 -7.59 -35.61 2.08
CA LYS A 181 -7.36 -36.40 0.87
C LYS A 181 -8.70 -36.87 0.27
N ALA A 182 -8.76 -36.89 -1.06
CA ALA A 182 -9.94 -37.32 -1.83
C ALA A 182 -10.15 -38.83 -1.87
#